data_AF-A0A6I2VZQ6-F1
#
_entry.id   AF-A0A6I2VZQ6-F1
#
_cell.length_a   1.000
_cell.length_b   1.000
_cell.length_c   1.000
_cell.angle_alpha   90.00
_cell.angle_beta   90.00
_cell.angle_gamma   90.00
#
_symmetry.space_group_name_H-M   'P 1'
#
loop_
_entity.id
_entity.type
_entity.pdbx_description
1 polymer ?
#
loop_
_entity_poly.entity_id
_entity_poly.type
_entity_poly.pdbx_seq_one_letter_code
_entity_poly.pdbx_strand_id
1 'polypeptide(L)'
;MTKATLSKYALNNYRMASYLLLAIGLINLRYQSGNEGVLVNSLTVIIPGTAMLLISFIKGVHDFLARREVMVALLVIGLALVAWAITN
;
A
#
# COMPACT_ATOMS: atom_id res chain seq x y z
N MET A 1 -4.52 25.19 15.88
CA MET A 1 -4.48 24.43 14.61
C MET A 1 -5.65 23.46 14.59
N THR A 2 -6.50 23.50 13.57
CA THR A 2 -7.58 22.53 13.38
C THR A 2 -6.97 21.14 13.19
N LYS A 3 -7.45 20.18 13.96
CA LYS A 3 -7.02 18.78 13.86
C LYS A 3 -7.45 18.23 12.50
N ALA A 4 -6.50 17.74 11.70
CA ALA A 4 -6.83 17.13 10.41
C ALA A 4 -7.65 15.84 10.65
N THR A 5 -8.82 15.75 10.01
CA THR A 5 -9.70 14.59 10.12
C THR A 5 -9.64 13.78 8.84
N LEU A 6 -9.35 12.48 8.95
CA LEU A 6 -9.31 11.60 7.80
C LEU A 6 -10.73 11.42 7.23
N SER A 7 -10.93 11.79 5.97
CA SER A 7 -12.22 11.63 5.31
C SER A 7 -12.51 10.15 5.03
N LYS A 8 -13.80 9.77 4.96
CA LYS A 8 -14.23 8.43 4.57
C LYS A 8 -13.64 8.02 3.21
N TYR A 9 -13.57 8.95 2.27
CA TYR A 9 -13.00 8.71 0.93
C TYR A 9 -11.49 8.48 0.99
N ALA A 10 -10.75 9.28 1.75
CA ALA A 10 -9.31 9.07 1.92
C ALA A 10 -9.00 7.73 2.61
N LEU A 11 -9.76 7.37 3.65
CA LEU A 11 -9.65 6.07 4.30
C LEU A 11 -9.94 4.91 3.33
N ASN A 12 -10.95 5.05 2.47
CA ASN A 12 -11.26 4.04 1.46
C ASN A 12 -10.13 3.93 0.42
N ASN A 13 -9.54 5.04 0.00
CA ASN A 13 -8.41 5.04 -0.93
C ASN A 13 -7.19 4.31 -0.35
N TYR A 14 -6.89 4.48 0.94
CA TYR A 14 -5.83 3.69 1.60
C TYR A 14 -6.09 2.19 1.52
N ARG A 15 -7.33 1.75 1.75
CA ARG A 15 -7.71 0.34 1.66
C ARG A 15 -7.63 -0.19 0.22
N MET A 16 -8.14 0.57 -0.75
CA MET A 16 -8.08 0.20 -2.16
C MET A 16 -6.63 0.11 -2.66
N ALA A 17 -5.77 1.06 -2.30
CA ALA A 17 -4.34 0.99 -2.62
C ALA A 17 -3.67 -0.24 -1.96
N SER A 18 -4.06 -0.57 -0.73
CA SER A 18 -3.55 -1.76 -0.04
C SER A 18 -3.97 -3.06 -0.73
N TYR A 19 -5.23 -3.15 -1.16
CA TYR A 19 -5.74 -4.28 -1.94
C TYR A 19 -5.03 -4.40 -3.29
N LEU A 20 -4.75 -3.28 -3.95
CA LEU A 20 -3.98 -3.26 -5.20
C LEU A 20 -2.60 -3.88 -5.02
N LEU A 21 -1.83 -3.43 -4.02
CA LEU A 21 -0.49 -3.94 -3.75
C LEU A 21 -0.51 -5.43 -3.39
N LEU A 22 -1.44 -5.85 -2.52
CA LEU A 22 -1.62 -7.26 -2.18
C LEU A 22 -1.95 -8.10 -3.41
N ALA A 23 -2.90 -7.64 -4.24
CA ALA A 23 -3.33 -8.36 -5.43
C ALA A 23 -2.20 -8.51 -6.46
N ILE A 24 -1.49 -7.41 -6.78
CA ILE A 24 -0.38 -7.47 -7.76
C ILE A 24 0.72 -8.41 -7.26
N GLY A 25 1.11 -8.33 -5.99
CA GLY A 25 2.14 -9.22 -5.46
C GLY A 25 1.75 -10.71 -5.50
N LEU A 26 0.48 -11.04 -5.21
CA LEU A 26 -0.01 -12.42 -5.35
C LEU A 26 -0.09 -12.87 -6.82
N ILE A 27 -0.47 -11.96 -7.73
CA ILE A 27 -0.44 -12.20 -9.17
C ILE A 27 0.99 -12.48 -9.62
N ASN A 28 1.97 -11.70 -9.19
CA ASN A 28 3.38 -11.92 -9.52
C ASN A 28 3.86 -13.30 -9.04
N LEU A 29 3.59 -13.69 -7.78
CA LEU A 29 3.93 -15.03 -7.29
C LEU A 29 3.39 -16.13 -8.20
N ARG A 30 2.16 -15.98 -8.69
CA ARG A 30 1.52 -16.99 -9.53
C ARG A 30 2.04 -16.98 -10.97
N TYR A 31 2.21 -15.81 -11.57
CA TYR A 31 2.45 -15.66 -13.02
C TYR A 31 3.91 -15.48 -13.39
N GLN A 32 4.78 -15.07 -12.45
CA GLN A 32 6.23 -14.99 -12.63
C GLN A 32 6.95 -16.18 -11.94
N SER A 33 6.22 -17.23 -11.57
CA SER A 33 6.79 -18.45 -10.99
C SER A 33 7.89 -19.03 -11.89
N GLY A 34 9.07 -19.29 -11.32
CA GLY A 34 10.26 -19.75 -12.05
C GLY A 34 11.26 -18.64 -12.38
N ASN A 35 10.88 -17.37 -12.26
CA ASN A 35 11.82 -16.25 -12.34
C ASN A 35 12.66 -16.16 -11.07
N GLU A 36 13.95 -15.86 -11.23
CA GLU A 36 14.85 -15.62 -10.11
C GLU A 36 14.35 -14.42 -9.28
N GLY A 37 14.35 -14.57 -7.95
CA GLY A 37 13.93 -13.48 -7.05
C GLY A 37 12.42 -13.22 -6.96
N VAL A 38 11.56 -13.93 -7.69
CA VAL A 38 10.10 -13.69 -7.71
C VAL A 38 9.46 -13.62 -6.32
N LEU A 39 9.88 -14.49 -5.40
CA LEU A 39 9.38 -14.49 -4.03
C LEU A 39 9.69 -13.16 -3.33
N VAL A 40 10.93 -12.71 -3.43
CA VAL A 40 11.38 -11.45 -2.82
C VAL A 40 10.67 -10.26 -3.47
N ASN A 41 10.63 -10.22 -4.80
CA ASN A 41 9.99 -9.13 -5.55
C ASN A 41 8.51 -9.01 -5.20
N SER A 42 7.82 -10.15 -5.09
CA SER A 42 6.40 -10.18 -4.72
C SER A 42 6.18 -9.79 -3.26
N LEU A 43 7.01 -10.28 -2.33
CA LEU A 43 6.89 -9.95 -0.91
C LEU A 43 7.18 -8.48 -0.61
N THR A 44 8.07 -7.84 -1.38
CA THR A 44 8.34 -6.39 -1.33
C THR A 44 7.07 -5.56 -1.50
N VAL A 45 6.04 -6.11 -2.15
CA VAL A 45 4.76 -5.43 -2.42
C VAL A 45 3.65 -5.95 -1.51
N ILE A 46 3.58 -7.28 -1.30
CA ILE A 46 2.59 -7.92 -0.41
C ILE A 46 2.70 -7.37 1.01
N ILE A 47 3.90 -7.34 1.58
CA ILE A 47 4.11 -6.93 2.98
C ILE A 47 3.61 -5.51 3.26
N PRO A 48 4.04 -4.46 2.53
CA PRO A 48 3.54 -3.11 2.76
C PRO A 48 2.06 -2.96 2.43
N GLY A 49 1.54 -3.66 1.41
CA GLY A 49 0.11 -3.68 1.11
C GLY A 49 -0.72 -4.22 2.27
N THR A 50 -0.38 -5.41 2.78
CA THR A 50 -1.06 -6.01 3.92
C THR A 50 -0.90 -5.17 5.19
N ALA A 51 0.30 -4.65 5.47
CA ALA A 51 0.54 -3.80 6.62
C ALA A 51 -0.33 -2.53 6.59
N MET A 52 -0.37 -1.82 5.46
CA MET A 52 -1.19 -0.62 5.30
C MET A 52 -2.69 -0.93 5.43
N LEU A 53 -3.14 -2.07 4.91
CA LEU A 53 -4.52 -2.52 5.07
C LEU A 53 -4.88 -2.64 6.56
N LEU A 54 -4.05 -3.36 7.34
CA LEU A 54 -4.27 -3.55 8.78
C LEU A 54 -4.22 -2.21 9.54
N ILE A 55 -3.23 -1.36 9.25
CA ILE A 55 -3.09 -0.02 9.83
C ILE A 55 -4.35 0.82 9.59
N SER A 56 -5.01 0.70 8.43
CA SER A 56 -6.23 1.45 8.11
C SER A 56 -7.41 1.17 9.07
N PHE A 57 -7.40 0.06 9.80
CA PHE A 57 -8.44 -0.28 10.78
C PHE A 57 -8.14 0.24 12.19
N ILE A 58 -6.92 0.72 12.44
CA ILE A 58 -6.51 1.24 13.75
C ILE A 58 -6.96 2.70 13.85
N LYS A 59 -8.01 2.97 14.63
CA LYS A 59 -8.54 4.35 14.78
C LYS A 59 -7.49 5.34 15.30
N GLY A 60 -6.56 4.89 16.15
CA GLY A 60 -5.52 5.74 16.75
C GLY A 60 -4.52 6.34 15.77
N VAL A 61 -4.39 5.81 14.55
CA VAL A 61 -3.47 6.34 13.53
C VAL A 61 -4.16 7.26 12.52
N HIS A 62 -5.49 7.40 12.56
CA HIS A 62 -6.23 8.15 11.54
C HIS A 62 -5.86 9.64 11.51
N ASP A 63 -5.55 10.23 12.67
CA ASP A 63 -5.08 11.62 12.76
C ASP A 63 -3.72 11.81 12.07
N PHE A 64 -2.86 10.80 12.10
CA PHE A 64 -1.58 10.81 11.40
C PHE A 64 -1.78 10.66 9.89
N LEU A 65 -2.63 9.71 9.48
CA LEU A 65 -2.98 9.49 8.07
C LEU A 65 -3.74 10.67 7.45
N ALA A 66 -4.41 11.50 8.24
CA ALA A 66 -5.10 12.69 7.76
C ALA A 66 -4.15 13.83 7.33
N ARG A 67 -2.86 13.74 7.68
CA ARG A 67 -1.87 14.77 7.36
C ARG A 67 -1.55 14.77 5.87
N ARG A 68 -1.47 15.94 5.27
CA ARG A 68 -1.24 16.09 3.81
C ARG A 68 0.10 15.50 3.39
N GLU A 69 1.14 15.78 4.16
CA GLU A 69 2.48 15.26 3.96
C GLU A 69 2.52 13.72 4.02
N VAL A 70 1.74 13.11 4.92
CA VAL A 70 1.63 11.65 5.03
C VAL A 70 0.87 11.06 3.84
N MET A 71 -0.24 11.68 3.42
CA MET A 71 -0.98 11.28 2.22
C MET A 71 -0.09 11.30 0.97
N VAL A 72 0.66 12.39 0.75
CA VAL A 72 1.54 12.52 -0.41
C VAL A 72 2.69 11.51 -0.35
N ALA A 73 3.32 11.32 0.81
CA ALA A 73 4.39 10.34 0.96
C ALA A 73 3.90 8.91 0.68
N LEU A 74 2.76 8.52 1.23
CA LEU A 74 2.18 7.19 1.00
C LEU A 74 1.73 6.99 -0.45
N LEU A 75 1.25 8.04 -1.12
CA LEU A 75 0.94 7.98 -2.55
C LEU A 75 2.21 7.71 -3.38
N VAL A 76 3.29 8.45 -3.12
CA VAL A 76 4.56 8.27 -3.84
C VAL A 76 5.14 6.88 -3.60
N ILE A 77 5.16 6.40 -2.35
CA ILE A 77 5.61 5.06 -2.00
C ILE A 77 4.73 4.01 -2.70
N GLY A 78 3.41 4.17 -2.67
CA GLY A 78 2.47 3.25 -3.32
C GLY A 78 2.72 3.15 -4.83
N LEU A 79 2.90 4.29 -5.51
CA LEU A 79 3.22 4.31 -6.93
C LEU A 79 4.58 3.66 -7.25
N ALA A 80 5.60 3.92 -6.41
CA ALA A 80 6.90 3.28 -6.56
C ALA A 80 6.82 1.75 -6.39
N LEU A 81 6.04 1.26 -5.44
CA LEU A 81 5.81 -0.18 -5.25
C LEU A 81 5.04 -0.80 -6.41
N VAL A 82 4.06 -0.11 -6.98
CA VAL A 82 3.38 -0.56 -8.21
C VAL A 82 4.36 -0.64 -9.37
N ALA A 83 5.19 0.39 -9.58
CA ALA A 83 6.21 0.37 -10.62
C ALA A 83 7.21 -0.77 -10.42
N TRP A 84 7.65 -1.00 -9.17
CA TRP A 84 8.51 -2.13 -8.81
C TRP A 84 7.87 -3.47 -9.20
N ALA A 85 6.61 -3.66 -8.82
CA ALA A 85 5.87 -4.90 -9.10
C ALA A 85 5.68 -5.19 -10.60
N ILE A 86 5.63 -4.14 -11.44
CA ILE A 86 5.46 -4.31 -12.88
C ILE A 86 6.81 -4.62 -13.57
N THR A 87 7.91 -4.13 -13.00
CA THR A 87 9.24 -4.17 -13.63
C THR A 87 10.16 -5.28 -13.12
N ASN A 88 9.78 -5.96 -12.04
CA ASN A 88 10.53 -7.04 -11.37
C ASN A 88 9.65 -8.27 -11.13
#